data_AF-A0A9P4YJG1-F1
#
_entry.id   AF-A0A9P4YJG1-F1
#
_cell.length_a   1.000
_cell.length_b   1.000
_cell.length_c   1.000
_cell.angle_alpha   90.00
_cell.angle_beta   90.00
_cell.angle_gamma   90.00
#
_symmetry.space_group_name_H-M   'P 1'
#
loop_
_entity.id
_entity.type
_entity.pdbx_description
1 polymer ?
#
loop_
_entity_poly.entity_id
_entity_poly.type
_entity_poly.pdbx_seq_one_letter_code
_entity_poly.pdbx_strand_id
1 'polypeptide(L)'
;MRLQLLPSSRPSPITGFNSEVGSFCFFDLNNFNTTPVTVKPGISGLRILQKPSVMLCSRRLSYALRRAGTTGARITFANYPAFRPATAHFSSSTSRRLPETANAPTSNATKYTTDAYPKLKRNPNFAQLTGEHVQYFKELLGEGSAVVDGVTTDATDDIEPFNRDWMKKYKGHTKLVLRPKTTGEVSKILQYCNSQKLAVVPQGGNTGLVGGSVPVFDEIVVNLSRMNNIRSFDENSGVLAVDAGVILEVADNYLAERKHIFPLDLGAKGSCQIGGNVATNAGGLRLLRYGSLHGNVLGIEAVLPDGTIMEDMSLLRKNNTGYDLKQLFIGGEGTIGIITGVSIICPQRPKATNIAFFGLESFEHVRKAFLEAKGQLSEILSAFELMDGQSQKIVRQVTGLKHPLEGSYPFYCLVETSGSNGEHDNAKLEAFLEHVMGESIVADGVLAQDESQAQALWRWREGVTESLSHLGGTYKYDVSIPLAELYQLVDDTRDRLSKAGLIGNDDSFPVHEVVGYGHMGDSNLHLNVAVRQYSKEVEKAIEPWVYEWIAKRNGSISAEHGLGIAKKEYIGYSKNDSMVKLMRQLKNLYDPNGIMNPYKYI
;
A
#
# COMPACT_ATOMS: atom_id res chain seq x y z
N MET A 1 -43.58 -17.92 6.91
CA MET A 1 -42.70 -18.72 7.77
C MET A 1 -42.38 -17.86 9.00
N ARG A 2 -43.09 -18.05 10.11
CA ARG A 2 -42.91 -17.28 11.37
C ARG A 2 -42.03 -18.13 12.30
N LEU A 3 -40.88 -17.61 12.72
CA LEU A 3 -40.04 -18.24 13.73
C LEU A 3 -40.63 -17.96 15.12
N GLN A 4 -41.12 -19.03 15.76
CA GLN A 4 -41.51 -19.04 17.18
C GLN A 4 -40.26 -19.29 18.04
N LEU A 5 -40.03 -18.43 19.03
CA LEU A 5 -39.08 -18.64 20.10
C LEU A 5 -39.74 -19.50 21.20
N LEU A 6 -39.10 -20.60 21.58
CA LEU A 6 -39.49 -21.45 22.71
C LEU A 6 -38.91 -20.91 24.02
N PRO A 7 -39.65 -20.91 25.15
CA PRO A 7 -39.11 -20.60 26.46
C PRO A 7 -38.52 -21.86 27.12
N SER A 8 -37.36 -21.72 27.77
CA SER A 8 -36.74 -22.78 28.56
C SER A 8 -37.22 -22.76 30.02
N SER A 9 -37.62 -23.93 30.50
CA SER A 9 -38.05 -24.21 31.88
C SER A 9 -36.89 -24.75 32.73
N ARG A 10 -36.79 -24.31 34.01
CA ARG A 10 -36.10 -25.00 35.12
C ARG A 10 -37.13 -25.43 36.18
N PRO A 11 -36.90 -26.51 36.94
CA PRO A 11 -36.43 -26.41 38.35
C PRO A 11 -35.42 -27.53 38.75
N SER A 12 -34.33 -27.39 39.54
CA SER A 12 -34.12 -27.15 41.00
C SER A 12 -33.14 -28.25 41.54
N PRO A 13 -32.71 -28.28 42.83
CA PRO A 13 -31.61 -27.52 43.44
C PRO A 13 -30.53 -28.45 44.08
N ILE A 14 -29.48 -27.89 44.72
CA ILE A 14 -28.87 -28.32 46.02
C ILE A 14 -27.61 -27.45 46.32
N THR A 15 -27.70 -26.76 47.47
CA THR A 15 -26.71 -26.25 48.46
C THR A 15 -25.22 -26.17 48.10
N GLY A 16 -24.43 -25.16 48.46
CA GLY A 16 -24.57 -24.01 49.37
C GLY A 16 -23.16 -23.46 49.66
N PHE A 17 -23.02 -22.15 49.94
CA PHE A 17 -22.12 -21.56 50.95
C PHE A 17 -22.18 -20.01 50.87
N ASN A 18 -22.61 -19.44 52.01
CA ASN A 18 -22.57 -18.08 52.56
C ASN A 18 -21.52 -17.08 52.01
N SER A 19 -21.94 -15.86 51.62
CA SER A 19 -21.86 -14.55 52.33
C SER A 19 -20.47 -13.88 52.23
N GLU A 20 -20.27 -12.61 51.85
CA GLU A 20 -20.89 -11.35 52.30
C GLU A 20 -20.85 -10.26 51.19
N VAL A 21 -21.95 -9.53 50.92
CA VAL A 21 -22.29 -8.13 51.33
C VAL A 21 -21.28 -7.05 50.88
N GLY A 22 -21.59 -6.28 49.83
CA GLY A 22 -22.02 -4.86 49.91
C GLY A 22 -21.29 -4.05 48.82
N SER A 23 -21.78 -2.98 48.19
CA SER A 23 -22.92 -2.10 48.41
C SER A 23 -23.24 -1.40 47.08
N PHE A 24 -24.52 -1.14 46.82
CA PHE A 24 -25.01 -0.31 45.71
C PHE A 24 -24.90 1.17 46.09
N CYS A 25 -24.49 2.02 45.14
CA CYS A 25 -24.78 3.46 45.16
C CYS A 25 -25.57 3.82 43.90
N PHE A 26 -26.84 4.16 44.08
CA PHE A 26 -27.63 4.98 43.17
C PHE A 26 -27.22 6.44 43.34
N PHE A 27 -27.12 7.20 42.24
CA PHE A 27 -27.31 8.65 42.25
C PHE A 27 -28.28 9.02 41.14
N ASP A 28 -29.28 9.79 41.52
CA ASP A 28 -30.43 10.20 40.75
C ASP A 28 -30.36 11.71 40.46
N LEU A 29 -30.59 12.04 39.19
CA LEU A 29 -31.21 13.21 38.55
C LEU A 29 -30.93 14.69 38.94
N ASN A 30 -30.90 15.48 37.86
CA ASN A 30 -31.33 16.89 37.67
C ASN A 30 -30.32 18.03 37.85
N ASN A 31 -29.94 18.64 36.71
CA ASN A 31 -30.06 20.10 36.50
C ASN A 31 -29.93 20.46 35.01
N PHE A 32 -31.06 20.81 34.39
CA PHE A 32 -31.12 21.50 33.11
C PHE A 32 -31.26 23.00 33.37
N ASN A 33 -30.38 23.81 32.79
CA ASN A 33 -30.58 25.26 32.67
C ASN A 33 -30.34 25.65 31.21
N THR A 34 -31.42 26.03 30.53
CA THR A 34 -31.42 26.52 29.14
C THR A 34 -31.53 28.04 29.15
N THR A 35 -30.53 28.72 28.61
CA THR A 35 -30.61 30.14 28.19
C THR A 35 -30.55 30.21 26.66
N PRO A 36 -31.46 30.94 25.99
CA PRO A 36 -31.41 31.09 24.54
C PRO A 36 -30.45 32.22 24.16
N VAL A 37 -29.48 31.93 23.27
CA VAL A 37 -28.65 32.95 22.61
C VAL A 37 -29.12 33.10 21.17
N THR A 38 -29.51 34.33 20.83
CA THR A 38 -29.92 34.77 19.50
C THR A 38 -28.70 34.90 18.59
N VAL A 39 -28.64 34.14 17.49
CA VAL A 39 -27.58 34.24 16.47
C VAL A 39 -28.14 34.86 15.18
N LYS A 40 -27.45 35.88 14.67
CA LYS A 40 -27.72 36.53 13.37
C LYS A 40 -27.25 35.63 12.21
N PRO A 41 -27.95 35.58 11.06
CA PRO A 41 -27.45 34.84 9.91
C PRO A 41 -26.48 35.69 9.08
N GLY A 42 -25.32 35.12 8.79
CA GLY A 42 -24.38 35.63 7.81
C GLY A 42 -23.26 34.62 7.58
N ILE A 43 -23.33 33.91 6.45
CA ILE A 43 -22.23 33.46 5.56
C ILE A 43 -22.76 32.26 4.75
N SER A 44 -22.75 32.43 3.43
CA SER A 44 -23.12 31.48 2.40
C SER A 44 -21.89 30.75 1.88
N GLY A 45 -21.93 29.41 1.75
CA GLY A 45 -20.79 28.68 1.17
C GLY A 45 -21.00 27.19 0.96
N LEU A 46 -22.05 26.77 0.24
CA LEU A 46 -22.10 25.45 -0.40
C LEU A 46 -22.55 25.67 -1.85
N ARG A 47 -21.67 25.37 -2.82
CA ARG A 47 -22.02 25.47 -4.25
C ARG A 47 -22.46 24.12 -4.79
N ILE A 48 -23.76 23.98 -5.01
CA ILE A 48 -24.33 23.00 -5.93
C ILE A 48 -24.41 23.70 -7.30
N LEU A 49 -23.70 23.21 -8.31
CA LEU A 49 -23.82 23.72 -9.69
C LEU A 49 -25.13 23.22 -10.32
N GLN A 50 -26.22 23.98 -10.18
CA GLN A 50 -27.48 23.75 -10.90
C GLN A 50 -27.46 24.38 -12.31
N LYS A 51 -27.88 23.60 -13.31
CA LYS A 51 -28.34 24.09 -14.62
C LYS A 51 -29.83 24.48 -14.55
N PRO A 52 -30.32 25.43 -15.38
CA PRO A 52 -31.63 26.05 -15.18
C PRO A 52 -32.80 25.14 -15.57
N SER A 53 -33.82 25.16 -14.71
CA SER A 53 -35.10 24.47 -14.85
C SER A 53 -35.97 25.05 -15.97
N VAL A 54 -36.60 24.16 -16.74
CA VAL A 54 -37.83 24.48 -17.47
C VAL A 54 -39.02 24.19 -16.54
N MET A 55 -39.84 25.22 -16.36
CA MET A 55 -41.04 25.24 -15.55
C MET A 55 -42.18 24.49 -16.24
N LEU A 56 -42.79 23.52 -15.57
CA LEU A 56 -44.18 23.12 -15.84
C LEU A 56 -44.84 22.57 -14.57
N CYS A 57 -45.81 23.36 -14.10
CA CYS A 57 -46.75 23.02 -13.05
C CYS A 57 -47.85 22.12 -13.64
N SER A 58 -48.22 21.02 -12.97
CA SER A 58 -49.60 20.80 -12.49
C SER A 58 -49.88 19.36 -12.03
N ARG A 59 -50.62 19.32 -10.91
CA ARG A 59 -51.70 18.39 -10.53
C ARG A 59 -51.38 16.93 -10.15
N ARG A 60 -51.71 16.64 -8.89
CA ARG A 60 -52.15 15.34 -8.36
C ARG A 60 -53.34 14.80 -9.18
N LEU A 61 -53.29 13.52 -9.54
CA LEU A 61 -54.47 12.65 -9.61
C LEU A 61 -54.05 11.18 -9.45
N SER A 62 -54.70 10.51 -8.51
CA SER A 62 -54.68 9.06 -8.28
C SER A 62 -55.67 8.35 -9.23
N TYR A 63 -55.35 7.14 -9.72
CA TYR A 63 -56.16 5.90 -9.58
C TYR A 63 -55.68 4.73 -10.47
N ALA A 64 -55.79 3.53 -9.87
CA ALA A 64 -56.17 2.22 -10.43
C ALA A 64 -55.25 1.41 -11.36
N LEU A 65 -54.91 0.22 -10.83
CA LEU A 65 -54.64 -1.05 -11.48
C LEU A 65 -55.70 -1.46 -12.54
N ARG A 66 -55.24 -2.09 -13.64
CA ARG A 66 -55.91 -3.25 -14.27
C ARG A 66 -54.96 -4.06 -15.16
N ARG A 67 -55.10 -5.38 -15.06
CA ARG A 67 -54.47 -6.43 -15.88
C ARG A 67 -55.12 -6.52 -17.27
N ALA A 68 -54.30 -6.84 -18.27
CA ALA A 68 -54.56 -7.74 -19.42
C ALA A 68 -53.19 -7.89 -20.11
N GLY A 69 -52.70 -9.05 -20.54
CA GLY A 69 -53.35 -10.08 -21.34
C GLY A 69 -52.49 -10.23 -22.61
N THR A 70 -51.87 -11.39 -22.74
CA THR A 70 -50.84 -11.82 -23.71
C THR A 70 -51.19 -11.65 -25.20
N THR A 71 -50.16 -11.41 -26.03
CA THR A 71 -50.01 -12.04 -27.35
C THR A 71 -48.54 -12.28 -27.66
N GLY A 72 -48.21 -13.53 -27.97
CA GLY A 72 -46.85 -13.98 -28.24
C GLY A 72 -46.39 -13.71 -29.68
N ALA A 73 -45.07 -13.62 -29.85
CA ALA A 73 -44.40 -13.85 -31.11
C ALA A 73 -43.23 -14.81 -30.86
N ARG A 74 -43.31 -15.98 -31.49
CA ARG A 74 -42.19 -16.91 -31.64
C ARG A 74 -41.18 -16.27 -32.60
N ILE A 75 -39.93 -16.14 -32.19
CA ILE A 75 -38.80 -15.98 -33.11
C ILE A 75 -37.81 -17.11 -32.83
N THR A 76 -37.47 -17.79 -33.91
CA THR A 76 -36.60 -18.95 -34.06
C THR A 76 -35.15 -18.64 -33.66
N PHE A 77 -34.54 -19.51 -32.86
CA PHE A 77 -33.11 -19.49 -32.59
C PHE A 77 -32.34 -20.03 -33.80
N ALA A 78 -31.53 -19.18 -34.43
CA ALA A 78 -30.51 -19.59 -35.37
C ALA A 78 -29.18 -19.79 -34.63
N ASN A 79 -28.53 -20.92 -34.89
CA ASN A 79 -27.21 -21.29 -34.40
C ASN A 79 -26.14 -20.28 -34.83
N TYR A 80 -25.33 -19.79 -33.88
CA TYR A 80 -24.06 -19.11 -34.16
C TYR A 80 -22.88 -20.03 -33.81
N PRO A 81 -21.82 -20.09 -34.63
CA PRO A 81 -20.65 -20.92 -34.35
C PRO A 81 -19.76 -20.28 -33.27
N ALA A 82 -19.07 -21.15 -32.53
CA ALA A 82 -18.11 -20.80 -31.49
C ALA A 82 -16.98 -19.91 -32.02
N PHE A 83 -16.80 -18.73 -31.43
CA PHE A 83 -15.62 -17.89 -31.64
C PHE A 83 -14.45 -18.43 -30.80
N ARG A 84 -13.37 -18.80 -31.48
CA ARG A 84 -12.04 -19.02 -30.88
C ARG A 84 -11.42 -17.66 -30.54
N PRO A 85 -10.76 -17.47 -29.38
CA PRO A 85 -10.01 -16.24 -29.14
C PRO A 85 -8.73 -16.25 -29.98
N ALA A 86 -8.58 -15.22 -30.82
CA ALA A 86 -7.34 -14.95 -31.54
C ALA A 86 -6.29 -14.41 -30.56
N THR A 87 -5.10 -14.97 -30.64
CA THR A 87 -3.87 -14.48 -30.01
C THR A 87 -3.56 -13.06 -30.50
N ALA A 88 -3.71 -12.07 -29.63
CA ALA A 88 -3.29 -10.70 -29.91
C ALA A 88 -1.78 -10.57 -29.71
N HIS A 89 -1.05 -10.51 -30.81
CA HIS A 89 0.32 -9.97 -30.82
C HIS A 89 0.26 -8.46 -30.60
N PHE A 90 0.83 -7.98 -29.50
CA PHE A 90 1.06 -6.55 -29.28
C PHE A 90 2.20 -6.08 -30.18
N SER A 91 1.88 -5.37 -31.27
CA SER A 91 2.86 -4.53 -31.97
C SER A 91 2.96 -3.17 -31.26
N SER A 92 4.18 -2.76 -30.96
CA SER A 92 4.51 -1.44 -30.41
C SER A 92 4.07 -0.32 -31.36
N SER A 93 3.03 0.43 -30.98
CA SER A 93 2.64 1.66 -31.68
C SER A 93 3.55 2.82 -31.24
N THR A 94 4.21 3.42 -32.22
CA THR A 94 5.08 4.60 -32.12
C THR A 94 4.34 5.82 -31.58
N SER A 95 4.79 6.33 -30.43
CA SER A 95 4.36 7.61 -29.86
C SER A 95 4.93 8.78 -30.68
N ARG A 96 4.06 9.75 -31.04
CA ARG A 96 4.41 11.01 -31.70
C ARG A 96 5.28 11.87 -30.77
N ARG A 97 6.46 12.29 -31.25
CA ARG A 97 7.33 13.29 -30.60
C ARG A 97 6.62 14.64 -30.50
N LEU A 98 6.60 15.22 -29.30
CA LEU A 98 6.40 16.65 -29.07
C LEU A 98 7.76 17.39 -29.24
N PRO A 99 7.77 18.70 -29.56
CA PRO A 99 8.99 19.40 -29.97
C PRO A 99 9.97 19.60 -28.81
N GLU A 100 11.25 19.36 -29.08
CA GLU A 100 12.38 19.63 -28.20
C GLU A 100 12.50 21.12 -27.88
N THR A 101 12.28 21.49 -26.62
CA THR A 101 12.73 22.76 -26.05
C THR A 101 13.99 22.53 -25.22
N ALA A 102 15.12 22.94 -25.79
CA ALA A 102 16.39 23.38 -25.20
C ALA A 102 16.87 22.79 -23.85
N ASN A 103 17.89 21.94 -23.94
CA ASN A 103 19.00 21.71 -22.99
C ASN A 103 18.67 21.62 -21.48
N ALA A 104 18.22 20.45 -21.04
CA ALA A 104 18.48 19.94 -19.69
C ALA A 104 19.76 19.06 -19.71
N PRO A 105 20.63 19.12 -18.68
CA PRO A 105 21.89 18.37 -18.68
C PRO A 105 21.64 16.86 -18.68
N THR A 106 22.42 16.17 -19.50
CA THR A 106 22.42 14.74 -19.77
C THR A 106 22.79 13.89 -18.54
N SER A 107 21.91 12.93 -18.23
CA SER A 107 22.12 11.63 -17.53
C SER A 107 23.06 11.57 -16.31
N ASN A 108 22.49 11.67 -15.11
CA ASN A 108 23.12 11.06 -13.93
C ASN A 108 22.89 9.53 -13.98
N ALA A 109 23.85 8.77 -14.51
CA ALA A 109 23.84 7.31 -14.41
C ALA A 109 23.81 6.89 -12.92
N THR A 110 22.87 6.01 -12.55
CA THR A 110 22.80 5.47 -11.18
C THR A 110 24.11 4.75 -10.85
N LYS A 111 24.81 5.22 -9.81
CA LYS A 111 26.05 4.59 -9.34
C LYS A 111 25.77 3.19 -8.79
N TYR A 112 26.74 2.27 -8.93
CA TYR A 112 26.64 0.98 -8.27
C TYR A 112 26.56 1.16 -6.75
N THR A 113 25.77 0.30 -6.10
CA THR A 113 25.60 0.30 -4.64
C THR A 113 26.94 0.14 -3.95
N THR A 114 27.85 -0.66 -4.50
CA THR A 114 29.22 -0.86 -4.00
C THR A 114 30.05 0.42 -4.00
N ASP A 115 29.85 1.30 -4.98
CA ASP A 115 30.60 2.55 -5.12
C ASP A 115 30.05 3.62 -4.16
N ALA A 116 28.73 3.63 -3.97
CA ALA A 116 28.06 4.52 -3.03
C ALA A 116 28.29 4.13 -1.56
N TYR A 117 28.52 2.83 -1.30
CA TYR A 117 28.67 2.27 0.05
C TYR A 117 29.91 1.35 0.14
N PRO A 118 31.14 1.91 0.08
CA PRO A 118 32.38 1.13 0.00
C PRO A 118 32.71 0.28 1.24
N LYS A 119 31.96 0.46 2.34
CA LYS A 119 32.07 -0.38 3.54
C LYS A 119 31.40 -1.75 3.36
N LEU A 120 30.48 -1.89 2.40
CA LEU A 120 29.86 -3.17 2.07
C LEU A 120 30.92 -4.07 1.43
N LYS A 121 31.04 -5.29 1.96
CA LYS A 121 31.96 -6.30 1.43
C LYS A 121 31.16 -7.51 0.98
N ARG A 122 31.48 -7.99 -0.23
CA ARG A 122 30.95 -9.26 -0.73
C ARG A 122 31.39 -10.36 0.23
N ASN A 123 30.45 -11.23 0.59
CA ASN A 123 30.74 -12.37 1.45
C ASN A 123 31.64 -13.35 0.67
N PRO A 124 32.87 -13.63 1.14
CA PRO A 124 33.79 -14.51 0.42
C PRO A 124 33.32 -15.97 0.38
N ASN A 125 32.35 -16.35 1.23
CA ASN A 125 31.78 -17.70 1.22
C ASN A 125 30.84 -17.95 0.03
N PHE A 126 30.39 -16.90 -0.67
CA PHE A 126 29.56 -17.06 -1.86
C PHE A 126 30.43 -17.41 -3.07
N ALA A 127 30.03 -18.46 -3.80
CA ALA A 127 30.67 -18.81 -5.06
C ALA A 127 30.47 -17.72 -6.11
N GLN A 128 31.34 -17.70 -7.12
CA GLN A 128 31.20 -16.85 -8.30
C GLN A 128 30.39 -17.59 -9.36
N LEU A 129 29.58 -16.85 -10.12
CA LEU A 129 28.84 -17.42 -11.25
C LEU A 129 29.80 -17.91 -12.35
N THR A 130 29.52 -19.09 -12.91
CA THR A 130 30.28 -19.74 -13.98
C THR A 130 29.34 -20.16 -15.11
N GLY A 131 29.91 -20.47 -16.29
CA GLY A 131 29.13 -20.99 -17.41
C GLY A 131 28.42 -22.32 -17.11
N GLU A 132 28.99 -23.15 -16.24
CA GLU A 132 28.37 -24.42 -15.81
C GLU A 132 27.10 -24.18 -15.00
N HIS A 133 27.10 -23.19 -14.10
CA HIS A 133 25.91 -22.81 -13.34
C HIS A 133 24.80 -22.32 -14.28
N VAL A 134 25.15 -21.51 -15.28
CA VAL A 134 24.19 -21.03 -16.27
C VAL A 134 23.61 -22.17 -17.09
N GLN A 135 24.45 -23.13 -17.51
CA GLN A 135 24.00 -24.29 -18.27
C GLN A 135 23.02 -25.14 -17.46
N TYR A 136 23.30 -25.38 -16.18
CA TYR A 136 22.36 -26.06 -15.27
C TYR A 136 20.98 -25.38 -15.25
N PHE A 137 20.93 -24.05 -15.13
CA PHE A 137 19.65 -23.33 -15.09
C PHE A 137 18.91 -23.32 -16.43
N LYS A 138 19.64 -23.28 -17.56
CA LYS A 138 19.05 -23.42 -18.91
C LYS A 138 18.39 -24.78 -19.08
N GLU A 139 19.05 -25.85 -18.63
CA GLU A 139 18.49 -27.21 -18.65
C GLU A 139 17.28 -27.35 -17.71
N LEU A 140 17.36 -26.76 -16.52
CA LEU A 140 16.29 -26.81 -15.52
C LEU A 140 15.02 -26.11 -16.00
N LEU A 141 15.15 -24.90 -16.56
CA LEU A 141 14.00 -24.06 -16.92
C LEU A 141 13.48 -24.31 -18.34
N GLY A 142 14.30 -24.92 -19.22
CA GLY A 142 13.92 -25.43 -20.54
C GLY A 142 13.49 -24.41 -21.59
N GLU A 143 13.17 -23.17 -21.18
CA GLU A 143 12.71 -22.08 -22.05
C GLU A 143 13.77 -20.97 -22.09
N GLY A 144 14.19 -20.55 -23.29
CA GLY A 144 15.23 -19.53 -23.46
C GLY A 144 14.88 -18.18 -22.80
N SER A 145 13.60 -17.82 -22.71
CA SER A 145 13.13 -16.59 -22.06
C SER A 145 13.13 -16.65 -20.53
N ALA A 146 13.35 -17.84 -19.95
CA ALA A 146 13.38 -18.07 -18.51
C ALA A 146 14.74 -17.73 -17.89
N VAL A 147 15.79 -17.59 -18.70
CA VAL A 147 17.16 -17.31 -18.24
C VAL A 147 17.70 -16.11 -19.02
N VAL A 148 17.96 -15.01 -18.32
CA VAL A 148 18.70 -13.87 -18.90
C VAL A 148 20.17 -14.02 -18.50
N ASP A 149 21.02 -14.30 -19.48
CA ASP A 149 22.40 -14.74 -19.29
C ASP A 149 23.40 -13.64 -19.70
N GLY A 150 24.00 -12.97 -18.73
CA GLY A 150 25.08 -12.01 -18.91
C GLY A 150 26.47 -12.60 -18.61
N VAL A 151 26.56 -13.92 -18.42
CA VAL A 151 27.82 -14.62 -18.12
C VAL A 151 28.44 -15.16 -19.40
N THR A 152 27.64 -15.80 -20.27
CA THR A 152 28.13 -16.39 -21.52
C THR A 152 27.77 -15.57 -22.76
N THR A 153 26.83 -14.64 -22.63
CA THR A 153 26.40 -13.74 -23.71
C THR A 153 26.42 -12.28 -23.27
N ASP A 154 26.47 -11.35 -24.21
CA ASP A 154 26.28 -9.92 -23.92
C ASP A 154 24.78 -9.61 -23.80
N ALA A 155 24.25 -9.76 -22.59
CA ALA A 155 22.85 -9.47 -22.23
C ALA A 155 22.76 -8.26 -21.28
N THR A 156 23.71 -7.33 -21.38
CA THR A 156 23.85 -6.20 -20.44
C THR A 156 22.55 -5.37 -20.37
N ASP A 157 21.97 -5.05 -21.52
CA ASP A 157 20.76 -4.23 -21.61
C ASP A 157 19.50 -4.95 -21.06
N ASP A 158 19.41 -6.27 -21.23
CA ASP A 158 18.30 -7.08 -20.72
C ASP A 158 18.35 -7.26 -19.21
N ILE A 159 19.55 -7.22 -18.61
CA ILE A 159 19.78 -7.43 -17.17
C ILE A 159 19.65 -6.11 -16.39
N GLU A 160 20.00 -4.98 -17.01
CA GLU A 160 20.02 -3.66 -16.37
C GLU A 160 18.73 -3.31 -15.59
N PRO A 161 17.50 -3.60 -16.09
CA PRO A 161 16.27 -3.33 -15.35
C PRO A 161 16.14 -4.11 -14.02
N PHE A 162 16.80 -5.27 -13.91
CA PHE A 162 16.78 -6.12 -12.71
C PHE A 162 17.81 -5.66 -11.67
N ASN A 163 18.83 -4.92 -12.10
CA ASN A 163 19.88 -4.38 -11.23
C ASN A 163 19.49 -3.05 -10.57
N ARG A 164 18.56 -2.28 -11.15
CA ARG A 164 18.23 -0.93 -10.68
C ARG A 164 16.93 -0.90 -9.88
N ASP A 165 16.95 -0.24 -8.73
CA ASP A 165 15.74 -0.07 -7.92
C ASP A 165 14.82 1.02 -8.48
N TRP A 166 13.57 1.06 -7.98
CA TRP A 166 12.56 2.01 -8.43
C TRP A 166 12.98 3.48 -8.20
N MET A 167 13.66 3.77 -7.09
CA MET A 167 14.14 5.14 -6.79
C MET A 167 15.40 5.53 -7.56
N LYS A 168 16.01 4.61 -8.32
CA LYS A 168 17.28 4.81 -9.02
C LYS A 168 18.43 5.21 -8.08
N LYS A 169 18.36 4.76 -6.82
CA LYS A 169 19.36 4.99 -5.74
C LYS A 169 20.33 3.81 -5.60
N TYR A 170 19.86 2.59 -5.84
CA TYR A 170 20.63 1.36 -5.69
C TYR A 170 20.76 0.64 -7.02
N LYS A 171 21.98 0.19 -7.34
CA LYS A 171 22.28 -0.59 -8.54
C LYS A 171 23.20 -1.77 -8.20
N GLY A 172 22.77 -2.97 -8.55
CA GLY A 172 23.52 -4.23 -8.41
C GLY A 172 24.42 -4.55 -9.61
N HIS A 173 25.12 -5.68 -9.52
CA HIS A 173 26.02 -6.25 -10.53
C HIS A 173 25.60 -7.66 -10.96
N THR A 174 24.31 -8.01 -10.86
CA THR A 174 23.89 -9.36 -11.29
C THR A 174 24.22 -9.57 -12.76
N LYS A 175 24.56 -10.82 -13.08
CA LYS A 175 24.80 -11.29 -14.45
C LYS A 175 23.85 -12.42 -14.84
N LEU A 176 22.92 -12.79 -13.96
CA LEU A 176 22.00 -13.89 -14.20
C LEU A 176 20.65 -13.61 -13.57
N VAL A 177 19.60 -13.65 -14.40
CA VAL A 177 18.21 -13.55 -13.95
C VAL A 177 17.49 -14.84 -14.32
N LEU A 178 16.86 -15.46 -13.33
CA LEU A 178 16.05 -16.67 -13.47
C LEU A 178 14.57 -16.32 -13.32
N ARG A 179 13.74 -16.81 -14.23
CA ARG A 179 12.30 -16.52 -14.27
C ARG A 179 11.51 -17.83 -14.24
N PRO A 180 11.41 -18.51 -13.09
CA PRO A 180 10.67 -19.77 -12.97
C PRO A 180 9.17 -19.56 -13.21
N LYS A 181 8.49 -20.62 -13.64
CA LYS A 181 7.03 -20.69 -13.85
C LYS A 181 6.31 -21.60 -12.86
N THR A 182 7.03 -22.37 -12.04
CA THR A 182 6.42 -23.27 -11.03
C THR A 182 7.18 -23.27 -9.70
N THR A 183 6.49 -23.63 -8.62
CA THR A 183 7.10 -23.83 -7.29
C THR A 183 8.23 -24.87 -7.34
N GLY A 184 8.05 -25.94 -8.12
CA GLY A 184 9.08 -26.98 -8.29
C GLY A 184 10.36 -26.48 -8.96
N GLU A 185 10.26 -25.54 -9.89
CA GLU A 185 11.44 -24.88 -10.47
C GLU A 185 12.14 -23.99 -9.43
N VAL A 186 11.40 -23.21 -8.64
CA VAL A 186 11.96 -22.39 -7.54
C VAL A 186 12.68 -23.27 -6.52
N SER A 187 12.07 -24.40 -6.13
CA SER A 187 12.68 -25.42 -5.24
C SER A 187 14.03 -25.91 -5.74
N LYS A 188 14.11 -26.34 -7.01
CA LYS A 188 15.36 -26.81 -7.62
C LYS A 188 16.40 -25.70 -7.76
N ILE A 189 15.98 -24.47 -8.09
CA ILE A 189 16.87 -23.30 -8.12
C ILE A 189 17.50 -23.08 -6.75
N LEU A 190 16.69 -22.96 -5.69
CA LEU A 190 17.20 -22.67 -4.36
C LEU A 190 18.07 -23.80 -3.82
N GLN A 191 17.66 -25.06 -4.00
CA GLN A 191 18.47 -26.23 -3.64
C GLN A 191 19.85 -26.18 -4.30
N TYR A 192 19.92 -25.92 -5.60
CA TYR A 192 21.18 -25.79 -6.33
C TYR A 192 22.02 -24.62 -5.80
N CYS A 193 21.43 -23.43 -5.70
CA CYS A 193 22.10 -22.23 -5.19
C CYS A 193 22.65 -22.46 -3.78
N ASN A 194 21.90 -23.10 -2.90
CA ASN A 194 22.32 -23.38 -1.54
C ASN A 194 23.49 -24.38 -1.49
N SER A 195 23.46 -25.42 -2.34
CA SER A 195 24.58 -26.37 -2.45
C SER A 195 25.87 -25.74 -2.98
N GLN A 196 25.74 -24.77 -3.90
CA GLN A 196 26.86 -24.07 -4.52
C GLN A 196 27.23 -22.77 -3.78
N LYS A 197 26.49 -22.40 -2.72
CA LYS A 197 26.60 -21.11 -2.02
C LYS A 197 26.51 -19.91 -2.97
N LEU A 198 25.59 -19.97 -3.93
CA LEU A 198 25.26 -18.83 -4.80
C LEU A 198 24.17 -18.01 -4.12
N ALA A 199 24.45 -16.72 -3.90
CA ALA A 199 23.48 -15.80 -3.31
C ALA A 199 22.33 -15.49 -4.27
N VAL A 200 21.13 -15.30 -3.71
CA VAL A 200 19.89 -15.10 -4.44
C VAL A 200 19.16 -13.85 -3.94
N VAL A 201 18.60 -13.06 -4.85
CA VAL A 201 17.66 -11.97 -4.56
C VAL A 201 16.30 -12.32 -5.18
N PRO A 202 15.27 -12.59 -4.37
CA PRO A 202 13.90 -12.71 -4.86
C PRO A 202 13.42 -11.35 -5.35
N GLN A 203 12.78 -11.34 -6.53
CA GLN A 203 12.27 -10.10 -7.11
C GLN A 203 10.86 -10.30 -7.67
N GLY A 204 9.95 -9.43 -7.22
CA GLY A 204 8.61 -9.31 -7.79
C GLY A 204 8.54 -8.21 -8.86
N GLY A 205 7.61 -7.27 -8.69
CA GLY A 205 7.44 -6.10 -9.56
C GLY A 205 8.53 -5.01 -9.47
N ASN A 206 9.54 -5.19 -8.62
CA ASN A 206 10.63 -4.24 -8.38
C ASN A 206 10.17 -2.81 -8.02
N THR A 207 9.11 -2.69 -7.20
CA THR A 207 8.54 -1.40 -6.76
C THR A 207 8.90 -1.04 -5.31
N GLY A 208 9.78 -1.81 -4.66
CA GLY A 208 10.20 -1.57 -3.27
C GLY A 208 11.08 -0.32 -3.13
N LEU A 209 10.96 0.38 -2.00
CA LEU A 209 11.58 1.70 -1.78
C LEU A 209 12.78 1.69 -0.84
N VAL A 210 13.28 0.51 -0.47
CA VAL A 210 14.38 0.34 0.50
C VAL A 210 15.57 -0.43 -0.06
N GLY A 211 15.60 -0.63 -1.38
CA GLY A 211 16.65 -1.38 -2.09
C GLY A 211 16.66 -2.89 -1.78
N GLY A 212 15.57 -3.42 -1.22
CA GLY A 212 15.43 -4.85 -0.90
C GLY A 212 15.31 -5.74 -2.13
N SER A 213 14.77 -5.22 -3.23
CA SER A 213 14.43 -5.96 -4.45
C SER A 213 15.57 -6.10 -5.47
N VAL A 214 16.73 -5.48 -5.24
CA VAL A 214 17.85 -5.49 -6.20
C VAL A 214 19.15 -6.01 -5.58
N PRO A 215 20.06 -6.61 -6.36
CA PRO A 215 21.37 -7.08 -5.87
C PRO A 215 22.23 -5.95 -5.27
N VAL A 216 23.11 -6.30 -4.33
CA VAL A 216 24.17 -5.40 -3.87
C VAL A 216 25.45 -5.63 -4.66
N PHE A 217 25.77 -6.90 -4.89
CA PHE A 217 26.88 -7.38 -5.70
C PHE A 217 26.31 -8.18 -6.88
N ASP A 218 26.72 -9.43 -7.03
CA ASP A 218 26.50 -10.35 -8.15
C ASP A 218 25.45 -11.42 -7.85
N GLU A 219 24.58 -11.20 -6.84
CA GLU A 219 23.54 -12.17 -6.48
C GLU A 219 22.64 -12.50 -7.68
N ILE A 220 22.23 -13.76 -7.82
CA ILE A 220 21.29 -14.21 -8.85
C ILE A 220 19.92 -13.61 -8.56
N VAL A 221 19.29 -12.97 -9.53
CA VAL A 221 17.91 -12.51 -9.37
C VAL A 221 16.96 -13.65 -9.72
N VAL A 222 16.07 -14.01 -8.80
CA VAL A 222 14.95 -14.94 -9.07
C VAL A 222 13.67 -14.11 -9.18
N ASN A 223 13.24 -13.87 -10.42
CA ASN A 223 12.10 -13.03 -10.74
C ASN A 223 10.82 -13.86 -10.94
N LEU A 224 9.76 -13.53 -10.20
CA LEU A 224 8.54 -14.33 -10.16
C LEU A 224 7.50 -13.97 -11.24
N SER A 225 7.79 -13.07 -12.17
CA SER A 225 6.82 -12.56 -13.17
C SER A 225 6.15 -13.62 -14.04
N ARG A 226 6.74 -14.80 -14.20
CA ARG A 226 6.17 -15.92 -14.96
C ARG A 226 5.25 -16.82 -14.13
N MET A 227 5.25 -16.67 -12.80
CA MET A 227 4.31 -17.32 -11.88
C MET A 227 3.12 -16.38 -11.65
N ASN A 228 2.23 -16.26 -12.63
CA ASN A 228 1.18 -15.23 -12.67
C ASN A 228 -0.23 -15.79 -12.86
N ASN A 229 -0.49 -17.01 -12.40
CA ASN A 229 -1.81 -17.62 -12.51
C ASN A 229 -2.71 -17.28 -11.32
N ILE A 230 -3.98 -17.00 -11.60
CA ILE A 230 -5.05 -17.09 -10.61
C ILE A 230 -5.44 -18.56 -10.50
N ARG A 231 -5.23 -19.18 -9.33
CA ARG A 231 -5.42 -20.62 -9.12
C ARG A 231 -6.88 -20.97 -8.88
N SER A 232 -7.54 -20.23 -8.00
CA SER A 232 -8.96 -20.42 -7.68
C SER A 232 -9.55 -19.21 -6.98
N PHE A 233 -10.86 -19.05 -7.08
CA PHE A 233 -11.64 -18.10 -6.27
C PHE A 233 -12.95 -18.75 -5.84
N ASP A 234 -13.24 -18.74 -4.54
CA ASP A 234 -14.54 -19.18 -4.02
C ASP A 234 -15.40 -17.96 -3.71
N GLU A 235 -16.43 -17.74 -4.54
CA GLU A 235 -17.35 -16.60 -4.41
C GLU A 235 -18.15 -16.61 -3.10
N ASN A 236 -18.32 -17.77 -2.45
CA ASN A 236 -19.06 -17.85 -1.20
C ASN A 236 -18.23 -17.35 -0.02
N SER A 237 -16.98 -17.80 0.08
CA SER A 237 -16.08 -17.37 1.15
C SER A 237 -15.36 -16.07 0.82
N GLY A 238 -15.24 -15.69 -0.45
CA GLY A 238 -14.44 -14.57 -0.93
C GLY A 238 -12.94 -14.86 -0.90
N VAL A 239 -12.52 -16.12 -0.85
CA VAL A 239 -11.09 -16.48 -0.77
C VAL A 239 -10.50 -16.64 -2.17
N LEU A 240 -9.43 -15.89 -2.43
CA LEU A 240 -8.64 -15.92 -3.66
C LEU A 240 -7.33 -16.67 -3.41
N ALA A 241 -6.99 -17.61 -4.29
CA ALA A 241 -5.67 -18.25 -4.33
C ALA A 241 -4.96 -17.93 -5.65
N VAL A 242 -3.71 -17.49 -5.57
CA VAL A 242 -2.91 -16.97 -6.70
C VAL A 242 -1.46 -17.36 -6.58
N ASP A 243 -0.76 -17.36 -7.72
CA ASP A 243 0.70 -17.33 -7.74
C ASP A 243 1.25 -15.98 -7.25
N ALA A 244 2.44 -16.01 -6.67
CA ALA A 244 3.12 -14.83 -6.11
C ALA A 244 3.41 -13.72 -7.13
N GLY A 245 3.57 -14.04 -8.40
CA GLY A 245 3.86 -13.08 -9.47
C GLY A 245 2.63 -12.41 -10.09
N VAL A 246 1.42 -12.71 -9.62
CA VAL A 246 0.21 -12.01 -10.05
C VAL A 246 0.30 -10.53 -9.67
N ILE A 247 0.08 -9.64 -10.65
CA ILE A 247 0.04 -8.19 -10.45
C ILE A 247 -1.21 -7.81 -9.64
N LEU A 248 -1.07 -6.90 -8.67
CA LEU A 248 -2.17 -6.49 -7.80
C LEU A 248 -3.39 -5.99 -8.58
N GLU A 249 -3.19 -5.12 -9.56
CA GLU A 249 -4.27 -4.59 -10.42
C GLU A 249 -4.98 -5.70 -11.22
N VAL A 250 -4.24 -6.71 -11.69
CA VAL A 250 -4.83 -7.86 -12.38
C VAL A 250 -5.75 -8.65 -11.44
N ALA A 251 -5.31 -8.86 -10.19
CA ALA A 251 -6.14 -9.54 -9.19
C ALA A 251 -7.37 -8.71 -8.81
N ASP A 252 -7.25 -7.40 -8.59
CA ASP A 252 -8.41 -6.56 -8.26
C ASP A 252 -9.42 -6.51 -9.42
N ASN A 253 -8.96 -6.40 -10.67
CA ASN A 253 -9.83 -6.44 -11.85
C ASN A 253 -10.58 -7.78 -11.97
N TYR A 254 -9.88 -8.90 -11.74
CA TYR A 254 -10.51 -10.23 -11.71
C TYR A 254 -11.58 -10.32 -10.62
N LEU A 255 -11.33 -9.77 -9.43
CA LEU A 255 -12.28 -9.73 -8.32
C LEU A 255 -13.45 -8.77 -8.62
N ALA A 256 -13.22 -7.68 -9.35
CA ALA A 256 -14.24 -6.68 -9.69
C ALA A 256 -15.40 -7.30 -10.47
N GLU A 257 -15.10 -8.14 -11.46
CA GLU A 257 -16.09 -8.91 -12.23
C GLU A 257 -16.98 -9.80 -11.34
N ARG A 258 -16.45 -10.20 -10.18
CA ARG A 258 -17.09 -11.08 -9.21
C ARG A 258 -17.65 -10.33 -8.00
N LYS A 259 -17.65 -8.99 -8.05
CA LYS A 259 -18.15 -8.11 -6.97
C LYS A 259 -17.34 -8.21 -5.67
N HIS A 260 -16.05 -8.49 -5.78
CA HIS A 260 -15.09 -8.41 -4.69
C HIS A 260 -14.02 -7.35 -4.97
N ILE A 261 -13.24 -7.03 -3.95
CA ILE A 261 -12.04 -6.19 -4.02
C ILE A 261 -10.86 -6.95 -3.40
N PHE A 262 -9.65 -6.62 -3.83
CA PHE A 262 -8.47 -7.00 -3.09
C PHE A 262 -8.41 -6.19 -1.77
N PRO A 263 -8.03 -6.76 -0.62
CA PRO A 263 -8.07 -6.05 0.68
C PRO A 263 -7.00 -4.95 0.82
N LEU A 264 -6.09 -4.84 -0.15
CA LEU A 264 -4.98 -3.90 -0.21
C LEU A 264 -5.11 -3.09 -1.51
N ASP A 265 -4.81 -1.79 -1.45
CA ASP A 265 -4.61 -0.97 -2.63
C ASP A 265 -3.48 0.04 -2.40
N LEU A 266 -2.66 0.29 -3.42
CA LEU A 266 -1.47 1.15 -3.33
C LEU A 266 -1.10 1.72 -4.71
N GLY A 267 -0.33 2.82 -4.72
CA GLY A 267 -0.02 3.55 -5.96
C GLY A 267 0.77 2.74 -7.01
N ALA A 268 1.46 1.67 -6.61
CA ALA A 268 2.20 0.78 -7.50
C ALA A 268 1.38 -0.42 -8.05
N LYS A 269 0.04 -0.41 -7.91
CA LYS A 269 -0.84 -1.57 -8.21
C LYS A 269 -0.67 -2.18 -9.60
N GLY A 270 -0.33 -1.36 -10.61
CA GLY A 270 -0.11 -1.81 -11.99
C GLY A 270 1.18 -2.61 -12.20
N SER A 271 2.09 -2.64 -11.22
CA SER A 271 3.40 -3.31 -11.33
C SER A 271 3.72 -4.19 -10.13
N CYS A 272 3.28 -3.84 -8.92
CA CYS A 272 3.56 -4.64 -7.74
C CYS A 272 2.89 -6.02 -7.85
N GLN A 273 3.57 -7.03 -7.33
CA GLN A 273 3.11 -8.42 -7.38
C GLN A 273 2.72 -8.88 -5.98
N ILE A 274 1.74 -9.77 -5.89
CA ILE A 274 1.14 -10.20 -4.62
C ILE A 274 2.17 -10.79 -3.66
N GLY A 275 3.10 -11.62 -4.14
CA GLY A 275 4.19 -12.14 -3.31
C GLY A 275 5.10 -11.06 -2.77
N GLY A 276 5.35 -9.99 -3.55
CA GLY A 276 6.08 -8.81 -3.09
C GLY A 276 5.31 -8.06 -2.00
N ASN A 277 4.01 -7.81 -2.22
CA ASN A 277 3.14 -7.16 -1.24
C ASN A 277 3.15 -7.92 0.11
N VAL A 278 3.05 -9.25 0.07
CA VAL A 278 3.10 -10.10 1.26
C VAL A 278 4.50 -10.08 1.90
N ALA A 279 5.57 -10.24 1.10
CA ALA A 279 6.94 -10.24 1.60
C ALA A 279 7.33 -8.92 2.28
N THR A 280 6.73 -7.79 1.89
CA THR A 280 6.95 -6.49 2.54
C THR A 280 5.88 -6.14 3.57
N ASN A 281 4.85 -6.96 3.76
CA ASN A 281 3.64 -6.61 4.53
C ASN A 281 3.09 -5.23 4.15
N ALA A 282 2.87 -5.00 2.85
CA ALA A 282 2.40 -3.73 2.33
C ALA A 282 1.08 -3.29 3.00
N GLY A 283 0.98 -1.99 3.32
CA GLY A 283 -0.17 -1.40 4.00
C GLY A 283 -1.16 -0.70 3.07
N GLY A 284 -0.90 0.54 2.69
CA GLY A 284 -1.60 1.23 1.60
C GLY A 284 -2.95 1.87 1.97
N LEU A 285 -3.64 2.37 0.95
CA LEU A 285 -4.72 3.38 1.06
C LEU A 285 -5.98 2.91 1.78
N ARG A 286 -6.14 1.60 1.98
CA ARG A 286 -7.34 0.98 2.55
C ARG A 286 -7.06 0.17 3.81
N LEU A 287 -5.83 0.26 4.36
CA LEU A 287 -5.44 -0.45 5.57
C LEU A 287 -6.35 -0.11 6.76
N LEU A 288 -6.80 1.15 6.85
CA LEU A 288 -7.73 1.59 7.89
C LEU A 288 -9.00 0.71 7.97
N ARG A 289 -9.50 0.23 6.83
CA ARG A 289 -10.73 -0.58 6.79
C ARG A 289 -10.48 -2.07 6.83
N TYR A 290 -9.51 -2.55 6.05
CA TYR A 290 -9.32 -3.98 5.81
C TYR A 290 -8.16 -4.57 6.62
N GLY A 291 -7.32 -3.72 7.23
CA GLY A 291 -6.22 -4.12 8.09
C GLY A 291 -5.01 -4.70 7.35
N SER A 292 -4.03 -5.16 8.13
CA SER A 292 -2.77 -5.71 7.64
C SER A 292 -2.94 -7.03 6.88
N LEU A 293 -2.00 -7.33 5.97
CA LEU A 293 -1.88 -8.63 5.33
C LEU A 293 -1.69 -9.78 6.33
N HIS A 294 -1.13 -9.55 7.52
CA HIS A 294 -1.07 -10.54 8.60
C HIS A 294 -2.46 -11.11 8.98
N GLY A 295 -3.53 -10.33 8.82
CA GLY A 295 -4.91 -10.75 9.11
C GLY A 295 -5.71 -11.21 7.89
N ASN A 296 -5.32 -10.79 6.68
CA ASN A 296 -6.02 -11.09 5.43
C ASN A 296 -5.47 -12.31 4.70
N VAL A 297 -4.15 -12.55 4.76
CA VAL A 297 -3.54 -13.75 4.19
C VAL A 297 -3.97 -14.96 5.02
N LEU A 298 -4.56 -15.95 4.37
CA LEU A 298 -5.05 -17.19 5.01
C LEU A 298 -4.00 -18.30 4.94
N GLY A 299 -3.16 -18.29 3.90
CA GLY A 299 -2.12 -19.29 3.66
C GLY A 299 -1.09 -18.82 2.64
N ILE A 300 0.12 -19.39 2.71
CA ILE A 300 1.26 -19.13 1.83
C ILE A 300 1.87 -20.47 1.39
N GLU A 301 2.22 -20.57 0.10
CA GLU A 301 3.17 -21.56 -0.42
C GLU A 301 4.54 -20.88 -0.55
N ALA A 302 5.57 -21.42 0.09
CA ALA A 302 6.92 -20.84 0.04
C ALA A 302 7.99 -21.91 -0.13
N VAL A 303 9.13 -21.52 -0.69
CA VAL A 303 10.30 -22.37 -0.88
C VAL A 303 11.44 -21.87 0.01
N LEU A 304 11.96 -22.76 0.85
CA LEU A 304 13.09 -22.50 1.73
C LEU A 304 14.43 -22.55 0.97
N PRO A 305 15.53 -22.04 1.55
CA PRO A 305 16.82 -21.97 0.87
C PRO A 305 17.35 -23.34 0.45
N ASP A 306 17.06 -24.39 1.21
CA ASP A 306 17.47 -25.77 0.89
C ASP A 306 16.60 -26.43 -0.21
N GLY A 307 15.59 -25.72 -0.71
CA GLY A 307 14.63 -26.20 -1.69
C GLY A 307 13.37 -26.83 -1.09
N THR A 308 13.27 -26.95 0.24
CA THR A 308 12.06 -27.48 0.90
C THR A 308 10.86 -26.60 0.56
N ILE A 309 9.75 -27.22 0.16
CA ILE A 309 8.49 -26.52 -0.12
C ILE A 309 7.62 -26.57 1.14
N MET A 310 7.26 -25.39 1.66
CA MET A 310 6.23 -25.22 2.68
C MET A 310 4.88 -25.04 1.98
N GLU A 311 4.05 -26.07 2.03
CA GLU A 311 2.74 -26.11 1.38
C GLU A 311 1.61 -25.76 2.37
N ASP A 312 1.39 -24.47 2.63
CA ASP A 312 0.28 -23.99 3.48
C ASP A 312 -0.65 -23.06 2.70
N MET A 313 -1.32 -23.57 1.66
CA MET A 313 -2.33 -22.82 0.89
C MET A 313 -3.73 -22.88 1.53
N SER A 314 -3.81 -22.77 2.86
CA SER A 314 -5.06 -22.84 3.61
C SER A 314 -6.10 -21.83 3.11
N LEU A 315 -7.28 -22.32 2.72
CA LEU A 315 -8.42 -21.49 2.33
C LEU A 315 -9.35 -21.19 3.52
N LEU A 316 -8.99 -21.62 4.74
CA LEU A 316 -9.83 -21.52 5.91
C LEU A 316 -9.68 -20.17 6.61
N ARG A 317 -10.80 -19.57 7.01
CA ARG A 317 -10.79 -18.32 7.79
C ARG A 317 -10.19 -18.48 9.19
N LYS A 318 -10.26 -19.69 9.75
CA LYS A 318 -9.74 -20.05 11.07
C LYS A 318 -9.08 -21.42 11.00
N ASN A 319 -7.82 -21.50 11.40
CA ASN A 319 -7.08 -22.74 11.51
C ASN A 319 -6.05 -22.62 12.65
N ASN A 320 -6.24 -23.36 13.74
CA ASN A 320 -5.41 -23.27 14.96
C ASN A 320 -4.64 -24.58 15.22
N THR A 321 -4.22 -25.29 14.17
CA THR A 321 -3.53 -26.57 14.28
C THR A 321 -2.00 -26.41 14.36
N GLY A 322 -1.52 -25.65 15.35
CA GLY A 322 -0.08 -25.42 15.59
C GLY A 322 0.34 -23.96 15.43
N TYR A 323 1.63 -23.74 15.15
CA TYR A 323 2.18 -22.40 14.93
C TYR A 323 1.73 -21.83 13.59
N ASP A 324 1.49 -20.52 13.55
CA ASP A 324 1.11 -19.81 12.34
C ASP A 324 2.34 -19.43 11.50
N LEU A 325 2.95 -20.42 10.84
CA LEU A 325 4.25 -20.29 10.17
C LEU A 325 4.25 -19.25 9.05
N LYS A 326 3.11 -19.06 8.36
CA LYS A 326 2.99 -18.05 7.29
C LYS A 326 3.36 -16.64 7.79
N GLN A 327 3.12 -16.35 9.07
CA GLN A 327 3.40 -15.04 9.67
C GLN A 327 4.89 -14.68 9.64
N LEU A 328 5.79 -15.66 9.59
CA LEU A 328 7.23 -15.42 9.49
C LEU A 328 7.65 -14.92 8.10
N PHE A 329 6.88 -15.25 7.07
CA PHE A 329 7.16 -14.82 5.69
C PHE A 329 6.54 -13.45 5.36
N ILE A 330 5.43 -13.12 6.00
CA ILE A 330 4.77 -11.81 5.85
C ILE A 330 5.66 -10.74 6.49
N GLY A 331 6.19 -9.82 5.68
CA GLY A 331 7.19 -8.85 6.12
C GLY A 331 8.62 -9.41 6.27
N GLY A 332 8.88 -10.63 5.79
CA GLY A 332 10.21 -11.27 5.84
C GLY A 332 11.16 -10.87 4.70
N GLU A 333 10.70 -10.06 3.75
CA GLU A 333 11.48 -9.46 2.64
C GLU A 333 12.34 -10.47 1.84
N GLY A 334 11.86 -11.71 1.70
CA GLY A 334 12.56 -12.76 0.96
C GLY A 334 13.82 -13.30 1.65
N THR A 335 14.02 -13.00 2.94
CA THR A 335 15.25 -13.37 3.66
C THR A 335 15.24 -14.79 4.21
N ILE A 336 14.09 -15.43 4.34
CA ILE A 336 13.97 -16.81 4.85
C ILE A 336 13.41 -17.80 3.82
N GLY A 337 13.13 -17.34 2.60
CA GLY A 337 12.56 -18.14 1.52
C GLY A 337 11.87 -17.28 0.46
N ILE A 338 11.34 -17.94 -0.57
CA ILE A 338 10.60 -17.31 -1.67
C ILE A 338 9.13 -17.71 -1.57
N ILE A 339 8.24 -16.72 -1.43
CA ILE A 339 6.79 -16.92 -1.54
C ILE A 339 6.46 -17.20 -3.01
N THR A 340 5.76 -18.30 -3.28
CA THR A 340 5.39 -18.78 -4.62
C THR A 340 3.88 -18.80 -4.86
N GLY A 341 3.08 -18.90 -3.80
CA GLY A 341 1.63 -18.83 -3.84
C GLY A 341 1.06 -18.17 -2.59
N VAL A 342 -0.11 -17.54 -2.72
CA VAL A 342 -0.82 -16.85 -1.64
C VAL A 342 -2.31 -17.18 -1.72
N SER A 343 -2.92 -17.44 -0.57
CA SER A 343 -4.37 -17.44 -0.40
C SER A 343 -4.79 -16.32 0.53
N ILE A 344 -5.79 -15.54 0.13
CA ILE A 344 -6.15 -14.27 0.78
C ILE A 344 -7.67 -14.07 0.78
N ILE A 345 -8.20 -13.52 1.86
CA ILE A 345 -9.62 -13.12 1.95
C ILE A 345 -9.84 -11.80 1.21
N CYS A 346 -10.83 -11.77 0.33
CA CYS A 346 -11.18 -10.62 -0.49
C CYS A 346 -12.55 -10.07 -0.06
N PRO A 347 -12.63 -8.83 0.47
CA PRO A 347 -13.89 -8.22 0.86
C PRO A 347 -14.87 -8.08 -0.32
N GLN A 348 -16.16 -7.98 0.00
CA GLN A 348 -17.17 -7.60 -0.97
C GLN A 348 -16.90 -6.19 -1.49
N ARG A 349 -17.08 -5.99 -2.80
CA ARG A 349 -16.97 -4.66 -3.41
C ARG A 349 -18.11 -3.79 -2.87
N PRO A 350 -17.82 -2.59 -2.32
CA PRO A 350 -18.85 -1.70 -1.80
C PRO A 350 -19.82 -1.29 -2.92
N LYS A 351 -21.08 -1.10 -2.56
CA LYS A 351 -22.13 -0.64 -3.49
C LYS A 351 -22.20 0.87 -3.58
N ALA A 352 -21.67 1.57 -2.58
CA ALA A 352 -21.58 3.00 -2.52
C ALA A 352 -20.19 3.38 -2.03
N THR A 353 -19.55 4.29 -2.77
CA THR A 353 -18.25 4.88 -2.42
C THR A 353 -18.35 6.39 -2.57
N ASN A 354 -17.91 7.13 -1.57
CA ASN A 354 -17.92 8.59 -1.59
C ASN A 354 -16.53 9.13 -1.27
N ILE A 355 -16.12 10.20 -1.96
CA ILE A 355 -14.83 10.88 -1.73
C ILE A 355 -15.06 12.34 -1.41
N ALA A 356 -14.63 12.75 -0.22
CA ALA A 356 -14.57 14.15 0.18
C ALA A 356 -13.12 14.63 0.28
N PHE A 357 -12.89 15.88 -0.09
CA PHE A 357 -11.58 16.54 -0.02
C PHE A 357 -11.71 17.87 0.71
N PHE A 358 -10.92 18.07 1.76
CA PHE A 358 -11.05 19.19 2.70
C PHE A 358 -9.78 20.03 2.77
N GLY A 359 -9.94 21.33 2.99
CA GLY A 359 -8.89 22.27 3.37
C GLY A 359 -9.00 22.64 4.85
N LEU A 360 -7.87 22.64 5.56
CA LEU A 360 -7.82 22.82 7.02
C LEU A 360 -6.68 23.76 7.44
N GLU A 361 -6.94 24.55 8.49
CA GLU A 361 -6.05 25.62 8.94
C GLU A 361 -4.87 25.15 9.80
N SER A 362 -4.95 23.97 10.41
CA SER A 362 -3.85 23.43 11.21
C SER A 362 -3.92 21.91 11.37
N PHE A 363 -2.82 21.30 11.81
CA PHE A 363 -2.77 19.87 12.12
C PHE A 363 -3.73 19.48 13.28
N GLU A 364 -4.03 20.41 14.18
CA GLU A 364 -5.06 20.17 15.21
C GLU A 364 -6.46 20.02 14.59
N HIS A 365 -6.78 20.82 13.57
CA HIS A 365 -8.03 20.69 12.82
C HIS A 365 -8.09 19.35 12.06
N VAL A 366 -6.97 18.90 11.47
CA VAL A 366 -6.86 17.55 10.86
C VAL A 366 -7.19 16.46 11.88
N ARG A 367 -6.61 16.53 13.09
CA ARG A 367 -6.88 15.55 14.15
C ARG A 367 -8.33 15.56 14.61
N LYS A 368 -8.94 16.75 14.73
CA LYS A 368 -10.38 16.90 15.06
C LYS A 368 -11.25 16.31 13.96
N ALA A 369 -11.00 16.64 12.70
CA ALA A 369 -11.72 16.07 11.56
C ALA A 369 -11.62 14.54 11.50
N PHE A 370 -10.44 13.98 11.79
CA PHE A 370 -10.25 12.52 11.87
C PHE A 370 -11.02 11.89 13.03
N LEU A 371 -11.05 12.54 14.21
CA LEU A 371 -11.84 12.05 15.34
C LEU A 371 -13.34 12.03 15.01
N GLU A 372 -13.85 13.12 14.43
CA GLU A 372 -15.25 13.22 14.00
C GLU A 372 -15.59 12.21 12.91
N ALA A 373 -14.70 12.02 11.92
CA ALA A 373 -14.89 11.03 10.87
C ALA A 373 -15.02 9.61 11.45
N LYS A 374 -14.17 9.25 12.42
CA LYS A 374 -14.28 7.95 13.11
C LYS A 374 -15.58 7.81 13.89
N GLY A 375 -16.00 8.85 14.61
CA GLY A 375 -17.24 8.81 15.40
C GLY A 375 -18.49 8.72 14.54
N GLN A 376 -18.58 9.56 13.51
CA GLN A 376 -19.81 9.77 12.75
C GLN A 376 -19.93 8.85 11.53
N LEU A 377 -18.82 8.62 10.80
CA LEU A 377 -18.82 7.72 9.64
C LEU A 377 -18.62 6.27 10.08
N SER A 378 -17.86 6.03 11.15
CA SER A 378 -17.72 4.71 11.78
C SER A 378 -17.36 3.61 10.77
N GLU A 379 -18.21 2.60 10.60
CA GLU A 379 -17.92 1.38 9.84
C GLU A 379 -17.86 1.60 8.33
N ILE A 380 -18.33 2.74 7.81
CA ILE A 380 -18.23 3.03 6.37
C ILE A 380 -16.95 3.78 6.03
N LEU A 381 -16.21 4.33 6.98
CA LEU A 381 -14.92 4.98 6.73
C LEU A 381 -13.93 3.97 6.12
N SER A 382 -13.33 4.31 4.98
CA SER A 382 -12.36 3.44 4.30
C SER A 382 -10.99 4.05 4.05
N ALA A 383 -10.88 5.37 3.98
CA ALA A 383 -9.60 6.08 3.97
C ALA A 383 -9.69 7.42 4.69
N PHE A 384 -8.59 7.84 5.32
CA PHE A 384 -8.41 9.19 5.81
C PHE A 384 -6.94 9.58 5.62
N GLU A 385 -6.69 10.40 4.61
CA GLU A 385 -5.35 10.73 4.14
C GLU A 385 -5.03 12.20 4.43
N LEU A 386 -3.87 12.45 5.04
CA LEU A 386 -3.31 13.78 5.30
C LEU A 386 -2.38 14.17 4.15
N MET A 387 -2.45 15.43 3.71
CA MET A 387 -1.45 16.07 2.85
C MET A 387 -1.19 17.49 3.33
N ASP A 388 0.07 17.92 3.40
CA ASP A 388 0.38 19.32 3.68
C ASP A 388 0.25 20.24 2.45
N GLY A 389 0.16 21.55 2.68
CA GLY A 389 0.00 22.51 1.60
C GLY A 389 1.20 22.61 0.67
N GLN A 390 2.40 22.27 1.14
CA GLN A 390 3.60 22.29 0.28
C GLN A 390 3.61 21.13 -0.71
N SER A 391 3.22 19.93 -0.30
CA SER A 391 3.03 18.78 -1.19
C SER A 391 2.01 19.08 -2.27
N GLN A 392 0.89 19.74 -1.93
CA GLN A 392 -0.13 20.12 -2.91
C GLN A 392 0.36 21.16 -3.92
N LYS A 393 1.19 22.13 -3.49
CA LYS A 393 1.83 23.06 -4.43
C LYS A 393 2.76 22.36 -5.40
N ILE A 394 3.56 21.40 -4.91
CA ILE A 394 4.47 20.60 -5.74
C ILE A 394 3.67 19.78 -6.77
N VAL A 395 2.61 19.09 -6.34
CA VAL A 395 1.73 18.34 -7.25
C VAL A 395 1.18 19.25 -8.34
N ARG A 396 0.66 20.43 -7.98
CA ARG A 396 0.17 21.41 -8.96
C ARG A 396 1.25 21.84 -9.94
N GLN A 397 2.45 22.15 -9.43
CA GLN A 397 3.57 22.64 -10.25
C GLN A 397 3.98 21.59 -11.30
N VAL A 398 4.06 20.31 -10.91
CA VAL A 398 4.51 19.23 -11.80
C VAL A 398 3.41 18.81 -12.77
N THR A 399 2.17 18.69 -12.30
CA THR A 399 1.07 18.12 -13.09
C THR A 399 0.25 19.14 -13.87
N GLY A 400 0.30 20.42 -13.48
CA GLY A 400 -0.56 21.47 -14.03
C GLY A 400 -2.04 21.32 -13.67
N LEU A 401 -2.40 20.41 -12.75
CA LEU A 401 -3.79 20.19 -12.34
C LEU A 401 -4.37 21.44 -11.67
N LYS A 402 -5.66 21.69 -11.92
CA LYS A 402 -6.43 22.73 -11.22
C LYS A 402 -6.76 22.26 -9.80
N HIS A 403 -6.45 23.08 -8.79
CA HIS A 403 -6.77 22.75 -7.40
C HIS A 403 -8.26 22.44 -7.22
N PRO A 404 -8.62 21.45 -6.37
CA PRO A 404 -10.01 21.11 -6.11
C PRO A 404 -10.78 22.20 -5.37
N LEU A 405 -10.08 22.98 -4.54
CA LEU A 405 -10.64 24.04 -3.70
C LEU A 405 -10.25 25.42 -4.22
N GLU A 406 -11.05 26.44 -3.90
CA GLU A 406 -10.77 27.83 -4.33
C GLU A 406 -9.62 28.46 -3.49
N GLY A 407 -9.54 28.10 -2.21
CA GLY A 407 -8.52 28.58 -1.26
C GLY A 407 -7.20 27.80 -1.29
N SER A 408 -6.23 28.29 -0.53
CA SER A 408 -4.97 27.58 -0.25
C SER A 408 -4.85 27.37 1.25
N TYR A 409 -4.73 26.12 1.67
CA TYR A 409 -4.74 25.72 3.07
C TYR A 409 -3.39 25.14 3.49
N PRO A 410 -2.99 25.30 4.77
CA PRO A 410 -1.81 24.64 5.31
C PRO A 410 -1.89 23.11 5.27
N PHE A 411 -3.10 22.55 5.38
CA PHE A 411 -3.35 21.11 5.35
C PHE A 411 -4.56 20.77 4.49
N TYR A 412 -4.55 19.54 3.99
CA TYR A 412 -5.64 18.94 3.25
C TYR A 412 -5.90 17.52 3.76
N CYS A 413 -7.16 17.11 3.69
CA CYS A 413 -7.57 15.73 3.97
C CYS A 413 -8.36 15.15 2.81
N LEU A 414 -8.13 13.88 2.49
CA LEU A 414 -9.02 13.09 1.64
C LEU A 414 -9.70 12.04 2.52
N VAL A 415 -11.04 11.99 2.47
CA VAL A 415 -11.86 11.04 3.21
C VAL A 415 -12.62 10.18 2.22
N GLU A 416 -12.47 8.85 2.32
CA GLU A 416 -13.26 7.89 1.56
C GLU A 416 -14.23 7.16 2.49
N THR A 417 -15.48 6.99 2.06
CA THR A 417 -16.39 6.01 2.62
C THR A 417 -16.71 4.91 1.61
N SER A 418 -16.91 3.70 2.10
CA SER A 418 -17.28 2.50 1.36
C SER A 418 -18.32 1.71 2.15
N GLY A 419 -19.53 1.60 1.61
CA GLY A 419 -20.62 0.92 2.28
C GLY A 419 -21.57 0.18 1.33
N SER A 420 -22.66 -0.31 1.92
CA SER A 420 -23.58 -1.25 1.27
C SER A 420 -24.86 -0.59 0.76
N ASN A 421 -25.14 0.65 1.17
CA ASN A 421 -26.35 1.38 0.83
C ASN A 421 -26.03 2.88 0.70
N GLY A 422 -26.19 3.42 -0.51
CA GLY A 422 -25.85 4.82 -0.79
C GLY A 422 -26.70 5.83 -0.01
N GLU A 423 -27.96 5.54 0.30
CA GLU A 423 -28.82 6.48 1.05
C GLU A 423 -28.34 6.63 2.49
N HIS A 424 -27.99 5.53 3.15
CA HIS A 424 -27.46 5.57 4.52
C HIS A 424 -26.08 6.21 4.56
N ASP A 425 -25.21 5.86 3.60
CA ASP A 425 -23.86 6.39 3.53
C ASP A 425 -23.87 7.91 3.28
N ASN A 426 -24.76 8.38 2.40
CA ASN A 426 -24.95 9.80 2.13
C ASN A 426 -25.50 10.53 3.35
N ALA A 427 -26.50 9.97 4.05
CA ALA A 427 -27.04 10.60 5.26
C ALA A 427 -25.97 10.76 6.36
N LYS A 428 -25.10 9.76 6.56
CA LYS A 428 -23.96 9.86 7.47
C LYS A 428 -22.96 10.93 7.03
N LEU A 429 -22.66 10.97 5.73
CA LEU A 429 -21.72 11.92 5.17
C LEU A 429 -22.23 13.36 5.26
N GLU A 430 -23.51 13.59 4.97
CA GLU A 430 -24.17 14.90 5.09
C GLU A 430 -24.14 15.40 6.54
N ALA A 431 -24.51 14.56 7.52
CA ALA A 431 -24.44 14.92 8.93
C ALA A 431 -23.00 15.24 9.38
N PHE A 432 -22.04 14.44 8.94
CA PHE A 432 -20.61 14.70 9.19
C PHE A 432 -20.15 16.03 8.58
N LEU A 433 -20.49 16.29 7.32
CA LEU A 433 -20.15 17.53 6.63
C LEU A 433 -20.77 18.76 7.31
N GLU A 434 -22.06 18.69 7.66
CA GLU A 434 -22.76 19.75 8.39
C GLU A 434 -22.06 20.05 9.71
N HIS A 435 -21.67 19.03 10.47
CA HIS A 435 -20.97 19.18 11.74
C HIS A 435 -19.58 19.81 11.55
N VAL A 436 -18.71 19.25 10.71
CA VAL A 436 -17.32 19.72 10.59
C VAL A 436 -17.22 21.11 9.96
N MET A 437 -18.17 21.49 9.11
CA MET A 437 -18.27 22.85 8.58
C MET A 437 -18.87 23.81 9.61
N GLY A 438 -19.94 23.40 10.32
CA GLY A 438 -20.61 24.23 11.33
C GLY A 438 -19.71 24.57 12.51
N GLU A 439 -18.89 23.62 12.96
CA GLU A 439 -17.89 23.82 14.03
C GLU A 439 -16.58 24.45 13.52
N SER A 440 -16.50 24.83 12.23
CA SER A 440 -15.30 25.38 11.60
C SER A 440 -14.06 24.48 11.75
N ILE A 441 -14.27 23.16 11.85
CA ILE A 441 -13.19 22.16 11.84
C ILE A 441 -12.56 22.10 10.45
N VAL A 442 -13.40 22.17 9.41
CA VAL A 442 -12.99 22.26 8.00
C VAL A 442 -13.26 23.67 7.50
N ALA A 443 -12.31 24.24 6.76
CA ALA A 443 -12.42 25.60 6.23
C ALA A 443 -13.10 25.63 4.84
N ASP A 444 -12.85 24.63 4.01
CA ASP A 444 -13.50 24.44 2.71
C ASP A 444 -13.49 22.95 2.33
N GLY A 445 -14.43 22.52 1.51
CA GLY A 445 -14.61 21.11 1.17
C GLY A 445 -15.36 20.88 -0.14
N VAL A 446 -14.97 19.82 -0.83
CA VAL A 446 -15.67 19.33 -2.02
C VAL A 446 -15.97 17.84 -1.89
N LEU A 447 -17.19 17.45 -2.28
CA LEU A 447 -17.62 16.07 -2.41
C LEU A 447 -17.69 15.70 -3.89
N ALA A 448 -17.02 14.61 -4.28
CA ALA A 448 -17.11 14.09 -5.63
C ALA A 448 -18.55 13.72 -6.00
N GLN A 449 -19.01 14.19 -7.17
CA GLN A 449 -20.37 13.92 -7.67
C GLN A 449 -20.45 12.66 -8.55
N ASP A 450 -19.30 12.18 -9.01
CA ASP A 450 -19.17 11.02 -9.88
C ASP A 450 -17.79 10.37 -9.73
N GLU A 451 -17.60 9.20 -10.35
CA GLU A 451 -16.37 8.44 -10.30
C GLU A 451 -15.17 9.19 -10.93
N SER A 452 -15.40 9.99 -11.98
CA SER A 452 -14.33 10.76 -12.61
C SER A 452 -13.80 11.85 -11.67
N GLN A 453 -14.69 12.51 -10.93
CA GLN A 453 -14.30 13.46 -9.88
C GLN A 453 -13.61 12.76 -8.72
N ALA A 454 -14.11 11.60 -8.28
CA ALA A 454 -13.48 10.80 -7.22
C ALA A 454 -12.03 10.44 -7.57
N GLN A 455 -11.79 9.94 -8.79
CA GLN A 455 -10.45 9.67 -9.31
C GLN A 455 -9.59 10.94 -9.40
N ALA A 456 -10.17 12.06 -9.83
CA ALA A 456 -9.46 13.34 -9.90
C ALA A 456 -9.01 13.83 -8.51
N LEU A 457 -9.81 13.62 -7.47
CA LEU A 457 -9.43 13.94 -6.08
C LEU A 457 -8.32 13.00 -5.57
N TRP A 458 -8.44 11.69 -5.81
CA TRP A 458 -7.41 10.71 -5.44
C TRP A 458 -6.04 11.01 -6.07
N ARG A 459 -6.01 11.51 -7.32
CA ARG A 459 -4.76 11.91 -7.99
C ARG A 459 -3.94 12.96 -7.22
N TRP A 460 -4.57 13.82 -6.43
CA TRP A 460 -3.85 14.79 -5.59
C TRP A 460 -3.09 14.13 -4.44
N ARG A 461 -3.58 13.00 -3.94
CA ARG A 461 -2.94 12.19 -2.89
C ARG A 461 -1.92 11.20 -3.45
N GLU A 462 -2.28 10.48 -4.51
CA GLU A 462 -1.40 9.49 -5.14
C GLU A 462 -0.24 10.16 -5.90
N GLY A 463 -0.46 11.33 -6.48
CA GLY A 463 0.52 12.08 -7.27
C GLY A 463 1.66 12.71 -6.45
N VAL A 464 1.59 12.74 -5.12
CA VAL A 464 2.63 13.37 -4.28
C VAL A 464 3.99 12.69 -4.48
N THR A 465 4.04 11.35 -4.38
CA THR A 465 5.30 10.59 -4.50
C THR A 465 5.97 10.79 -5.86
N GLU A 466 5.18 10.74 -6.93
CA GLU A 466 5.65 10.94 -8.30
C GLU A 466 6.11 12.39 -8.51
N SER A 467 5.35 13.38 -8.03
CA SER A 467 5.70 14.79 -8.19
C SER A 467 7.02 15.13 -7.50
N LEU A 468 7.28 14.58 -6.32
CA LEU A 468 8.56 14.74 -5.62
C LEU A 468 9.75 14.18 -6.41
N SER A 469 9.55 13.10 -7.17
CA SER A 469 10.62 12.48 -7.97
C SER A 469 11.08 13.34 -9.16
N HIS A 470 10.26 14.31 -9.59
CA HIS A 470 10.58 15.24 -10.66
C HIS A 470 11.49 16.41 -10.20
N LEU A 471 11.73 16.55 -8.89
CA LEU A 471 12.53 17.63 -8.31
C LEU A 471 14.04 17.31 -8.22
N GLY A 472 14.47 16.16 -8.74
CA GLY A 472 15.87 15.70 -8.72
C GLY A 472 16.03 14.44 -7.88
N GLY A 473 15.95 14.56 -6.56
CA GLY A 473 16.01 13.44 -5.62
C GLY A 473 15.09 13.63 -4.42
N THR A 474 14.86 12.58 -3.66
CA THR A 474 14.07 12.65 -2.42
C THR A 474 14.64 11.70 -1.37
N TYR A 475 14.91 12.20 -0.17
CA TYR A 475 15.11 11.36 1.00
C TYR A 475 13.72 11.01 1.56
N LYS A 476 13.38 9.72 1.56
CA LYS A 476 12.06 9.21 1.93
C LYS A 476 12.13 8.50 3.27
N TYR A 477 11.33 8.95 4.22
CA TYR A 477 11.12 8.30 5.50
C TYR A 477 9.65 7.95 5.62
N ASP A 478 9.41 6.68 5.88
CA ASP A 478 8.09 6.09 6.04
C ASP A 478 8.04 5.58 7.47
N VAL A 479 7.24 6.21 8.32
CA VAL A 479 7.38 6.09 9.77
C VAL A 479 6.03 5.98 10.46
N SER A 480 5.99 5.29 11.59
CA SER A 480 4.82 5.28 12.49
C SER A 480 5.17 5.99 13.78
N ILE A 481 4.43 7.04 14.12
CA ILE A 481 4.67 7.84 15.33
C ILE A 481 3.31 8.22 15.95
N PRO A 482 3.25 8.57 17.25
CA PRO A 482 1.98 8.93 17.88
C PRO A 482 1.24 10.02 17.10
N LEU A 483 -0.04 9.78 16.80
CA LEU A 483 -0.86 10.68 15.97
C LEU A 483 -0.87 12.13 16.47
N ALA A 484 -0.74 12.33 17.79
CA ALA A 484 -0.72 13.66 18.40
C ALA A 484 0.47 14.51 17.95
N GLU A 485 1.58 13.87 17.57
CA GLU A 485 2.85 14.48 17.19
C GLU A 485 3.21 14.19 15.73
N LEU A 486 2.31 13.59 14.94
CA LEU A 486 2.60 13.09 13.60
C LEU A 486 3.29 14.16 12.73
N TYR A 487 2.73 15.38 12.69
CA TYR A 487 3.29 16.43 11.85
C TYR A 487 4.46 17.19 12.47
N GLN A 488 4.70 17.06 13.79
CA GLN A 488 5.81 17.73 14.47
C GLN A 488 7.16 17.32 13.88
N LEU A 489 7.29 16.07 13.42
CA LEU A 489 8.51 15.59 12.76
C LEU A 489 8.84 16.41 11.49
N VAL A 490 7.83 16.81 10.73
CA VAL A 490 8.00 17.59 9.50
C VAL A 490 8.52 18.97 9.82
N ASP A 491 7.91 19.63 10.81
CA ASP A 491 8.29 20.97 11.23
C ASP A 491 9.69 21.00 11.86
N ASP A 492 10.01 20.02 12.71
CA ASP A 492 11.34 19.88 13.30
C ASP A 492 12.41 19.59 12.24
N THR A 493 12.08 18.81 11.20
CA THR A 493 12.99 18.52 10.08
C THR A 493 13.26 19.80 9.28
N ARG A 494 12.21 20.59 9.01
CA ARG A 494 12.32 21.88 8.29
C ARG A 494 13.15 22.89 9.07
N ASP A 495 12.89 23.06 10.37
CA ASP A 495 13.68 23.93 11.25
C ASP A 495 15.15 23.50 11.30
N ARG A 496 15.42 22.20 11.43
CA ARG A 496 16.79 21.66 11.47
C ARG A 496 17.57 21.93 10.19
N LEU A 497 16.98 21.68 9.02
CA LEU A 497 17.63 21.94 7.73
C LEU A 497 17.79 23.45 7.47
N SER A 498 16.87 24.27 7.98
CA SER A 498 16.97 25.74 7.90
C SER A 498 18.12 26.27 8.73
N LYS A 499 18.28 25.79 9.98
CA LYS A 499 19.41 26.12 10.86
C LYS A 499 20.76 25.66 10.31
N ALA A 500 20.77 24.57 9.53
CA ALA A 500 21.95 24.08 8.84
C ALA A 500 22.26 24.85 7.53
N GLY A 501 21.38 25.76 7.08
CA GLY A 501 21.55 26.48 5.83
C GLY A 501 21.42 25.60 4.58
N LEU A 502 20.65 24.50 4.66
CA LEU A 502 20.56 23.50 3.58
C LEU A 502 19.29 23.60 2.74
N ILE A 503 18.29 24.37 3.19
CA ILE A 503 17.00 24.54 2.52
C ILE A 503 16.78 26.00 2.11
N GLY A 504 16.28 26.18 0.88
CA GLY A 504 15.97 27.49 0.33
C GLY A 504 15.45 27.43 -1.11
N ASN A 505 15.08 28.61 -1.63
CA ASN A 505 14.31 28.72 -2.87
C ASN A 505 15.15 28.80 -4.15
N ASP A 506 16.48 28.88 -4.05
CA ASP A 506 17.41 28.98 -5.18
C ASP A 506 18.43 27.83 -5.20
N ASP A 507 19.23 27.77 -6.27
CA ASP A 507 20.15 26.66 -6.55
C ASP A 507 21.39 26.61 -5.64
N SER A 508 21.56 27.59 -4.74
CA SER A 508 22.59 27.52 -3.70
C SER A 508 22.24 26.51 -2.60
N PHE A 509 20.97 26.13 -2.47
CA PHE A 509 20.49 25.20 -1.45
C PHE A 509 20.26 23.80 -2.02
N PRO A 510 20.81 22.74 -1.40
CA PRO A 510 20.58 21.38 -1.89
C PRO A 510 19.13 20.91 -1.69
N VAL A 511 18.42 21.39 -0.66
CA VAL A 511 17.04 21.00 -0.34
C VAL A 511 16.05 22.00 -0.95
N HIS A 512 15.07 21.49 -1.67
CA HIS A 512 13.93 22.25 -2.18
C HIS A 512 12.88 22.49 -1.09
N GLU A 513 12.40 21.42 -0.46
CA GLU A 513 11.30 21.50 0.50
C GLU A 513 11.27 20.25 1.40
N VAL A 514 10.69 20.38 2.60
CA VAL A 514 10.32 19.26 3.48
C VAL A 514 8.82 19.15 3.51
N VAL A 515 8.30 17.98 3.13
CA VAL A 515 6.86 17.72 3.09
C VAL A 515 6.47 16.49 3.92
N GLY A 516 5.25 16.53 4.45
CA GLY A 516 4.61 15.44 5.15
C GLY A 516 3.19 15.17 4.63
N TYR A 517 2.91 13.90 4.39
CA TYR A 517 1.60 13.39 4.01
C TYR A 517 1.50 11.93 4.49
N GLY A 518 0.31 11.33 4.46
CA GLY A 518 0.15 9.91 4.74
C GLY A 518 -1.17 9.54 5.37
N HIS A 519 -1.14 8.44 6.10
CA HIS A 519 -2.32 7.71 6.54
C HIS A 519 -2.60 8.07 8.00
N MET A 520 -3.70 8.80 8.25
CA MET A 520 -4.08 9.15 9.62
C MET A 520 -4.61 7.93 10.39
N GLY A 521 -5.21 6.98 9.66
CA GLY A 521 -5.88 5.79 10.19
C GLY A 521 -5.00 4.87 11.03
N ASP A 522 -3.73 4.76 10.65
CA ASP A 522 -2.72 3.86 11.22
C ASP A 522 -1.49 4.64 11.74
N SER A 523 -1.60 5.98 11.81
CA SER A 523 -0.54 6.88 12.27
C SER A 523 0.76 6.75 11.47
N ASN A 524 0.66 6.58 10.15
CA ASN A 524 1.80 6.50 9.26
C ASN A 524 2.05 7.82 8.50
N LEU A 525 3.25 8.39 8.70
CA LEU A 525 3.73 9.58 8.00
C LEU A 525 4.78 9.22 6.94
N HIS A 526 4.58 9.75 5.74
CA HIS A 526 5.57 9.85 4.68
C HIS A 526 6.30 11.20 4.77
N LEU A 527 7.38 11.27 5.56
CA LEU A 527 8.27 12.42 5.61
C LEU A 527 9.21 12.38 4.39
N ASN A 528 9.15 13.42 3.56
CA ASN A 528 9.97 13.51 2.35
C ASN A 528 10.77 14.82 2.36
N VAL A 529 12.09 14.70 2.17
CA VAL A 529 12.97 15.85 1.94
C VAL A 529 13.34 15.86 0.46
N ALA A 530 12.72 16.76 -0.30
CA ALA A 530 12.96 16.93 -1.73
C ALA A 530 14.27 17.70 -1.94
N VAL A 531 15.15 17.18 -2.78
CA VAL A 531 16.47 17.74 -3.02
C VAL A 531 16.76 17.89 -4.51
N ARG A 532 17.49 18.94 -4.88
CA ARG A 532 18.01 19.12 -6.25
C ARG A 532 18.95 17.98 -6.64
N GLN A 533 19.76 17.57 -5.66
CA GLN A 533 20.71 16.47 -5.78
C GLN A 533 20.93 15.81 -4.42
N TYR A 534 21.13 14.49 -4.42
CA TYR A 534 21.56 13.77 -3.21
C TYR A 534 22.94 14.25 -2.76
N SER A 535 23.09 14.61 -1.49
CA SER A 535 24.37 15.04 -0.91
C SER A 535 24.61 14.42 0.46
N LYS A 536 25.88 14.18 0.80
CA LYS A 536 26.25 13.63 2.11
C LYS A 536 26.02 14.62 3.26
N GLU A 537 26.00 15.91 2.96
CA GLU A 537 25.71 16.95 3.93
C GLU A 537 24.25 16.91 4.38
N VAL A 538 23.30 16.81 3.44
CA VAL A 538 21.88 16.66 3.76
C VAL A 538 21.61 15.32 4.47
N GLU A 539 22.22 14.23 3.98
CA GLU A 539 22.11 12.91 4.61
C GLU A 539 22.57 12.96 6.07
N LYS A 540 23.73 13.55 6.36
CA LYS A 540 24.26 13.71 7.73
C LYS A 540 23.42 14.65 8.59
N ALA A 541 22.77 15.64 7.97
CA ALA A 541 21.86 16.51 8.70
C ALA A 541 20.62 15.74 9.16
N ILE A 542 20.08 14.83 8.35
CA ILE A 542 18.83 14.12 8.65
C ILE A 542 19.08 12.81 9.42
N GLU A 543 20.12 12.05 9.06
CA GLU A 543 20.46 10.74 9.64
C GLU A 543 21.71 10.85 10.54
N PRO A 544 21.67 10.30 11.78
CA PRO A 544 20.61 9.47 12.36
C PRO A 544 19.50 10.26 13.09
N TRP A 545 19.53 11.59 13.08
CA TRP A 545 18.64 12.44 13.89
C TRP A 545 17.16 12.11 13.76
N VAL A 546 16.66 11.84 12.54
CA VAL A 546 15.26 11.47 12.29
C VAL A 546 14.90 10.17 13.01
N TYR A 547 15.79 9.17 13.01
CA TYR A 547 15.60 7.90 13.68
C TYR A 547 15.64 8.06 15.20
N GLU A 548 16.52 8.90 15.72
CA GLU A 548 16.56 9.27 17.14
C GLU A 548 15.28 9.98 17.58
N TRP A 549 14.74 10.87 16.75
CA TRP A 549 13.50 11.58 17.01
C TRP A 549 12.32 10.60 17.16
N ILE A 550 12.27 9.60 16.28
CA ILE A 550 11.24 8.53 16.27
C ILE A 550 11.40 7.62 17.48
N ALA A 551 12.62 7.19 17.78
CA ALA A 551 12.91 6.29 18.90
C ALA A 551 12.50 6.89 20.25
N LYS A 552 12.70 8.19 20.46
CA LYS A 552 12.25 8.90 21.68
C LYS A 552 10.74 8.82 21.91
N ARG A 553 9.96 8.48 20.89
CA ARG A 553 8.50 8.35 20.93
C ARG A 553 8.02 6.91 20.80
N ASN A 554 8.94 5.94 20.92
CA ASN A 554 8.67 4.52 20.70
C ASN A 554 8.01 4.25 19.33
N GLY A 555 8.37 5.04 18.31
CA GLY A 555 7.84 4.90 16.95
C GLY A 555 8.55 3.84 16.11
N SER A 556 8.01 3.59 14.92
CA SER A 556 8.63 2.76 13.89
C SER A 556 9.36 3.60 12.85
N ILE A 557 10.61 3.27 12.54
CA ILE A 557 11.38 3.87 11.44
C ILE A 557 10.99 3.35 10.05
N SER A 558 10.14 2.32 10.00
CA SER A 558 9.55 1.78 8.79
C SER A 558 8.15 1.28 9.09
N ALA A 559 7.13 1.98 8.59
CA ALA A 559 5.74 1.58 8.80
C ALA A 559 5.34 0.49 7.79
N GLU A 560 5.65 0.69 6.52
CA GLU A 560 5.16 -0.12 5.41
C GLU A 560 6.27 -0.59 4.46
N HIS A 561 7.28 0.25 4.19
CA HIS A 561 8.23 0.00 3.09
C HIS A 561 9.28 -1.09 3.40
N GLY A 562 9.36 -1.56 4.65
CA GLY A 562 10.36 -2.55 5.09
C GLY A 562 11.73 -1.96 5.41
N LEU A 563 12.74 -2.79 5.59
CA LEU A 563 14.09 -2.38 5.98
C LEU A 563 15.06 -2.34 4.80
N GLY A 564 15.05 -3.38 3.96
CA GLY A 564 15.98 -3.54 2.84
C GLY A 564 17.45 -3.28 3.21
N ILE A 565 18.18 -2.67 2.28
CA ILE A 565 19.54 -2.16 2.55
C ILE A 565 19.48 -0.78 3.21
N ALA A 566 18.46 0.01 2.91
CA ALA A 566 18.36 1.41 3.31
C ALA A 566 18.29 1.60 4.83
N LYS A 567 17.57 0.71 5.53
CA LYS A 567 17.26 0.89 6.97
C LYS A 567 17.84 -0.18 7.89
N LYS A 568 18.59 -1.16 7.37
CA LYS A 568 19.10 -2.28 8.17
C LYS A 568 19.96 -1.83 9.36
N GLU A 569 20.78 -0.79 9.18
CA GLU A 569 21.70 -0.29 10.21
C GLU A 569 20.95 0.50 11.30
N TYR A 570 19.69 0.86 11.05
CA TYR A 570 18.86 1.68 11.92
C TYR A 570 17.79 0.87 12.67
N ILE A 571 17.68 -0.46 12.46
CA ILE A 571 16.66 -1.31 13.10
C ILE A 571 16.60 -1.15 14.63
N GLY A 572 17.75 -0.87 15.27
CA GLY A 572 17.88 -0.66 16.71
C GLY A 572 17.06 0.52 17.27
N TYR A 573 16.64 1.47 16.43
CA TYR A 573 15.80 2.59 16.83
C TYR A 573 14.33 2.19 17.07
N SER A 574 13.89 1.03 16.57
CA SER A 574 12.53 0.52 16.75
C SER A 574 12.46 -0.89 17.34
N LYS A 575 13.56 -1.64 17.35
CA LYS A 575 13.65 -3.00 17.91
C LYS A 575 14.82 -3.09 18.86
N ASN A 576 14.57 -3.65 20.04
CA ASN A 576 15.63 -3.89 21.01
C ASN A 576 16.52 -5.07 20.60
N ASP A 577 17.68 -5.20 21.25
CA ASP A 577 18.66 -6.25 20.97
C ASP A 577 18.10 -7.67 21.08
N SER A 578 17.16 -7.91 21.99
CA SER A 578 16.53 -9.23 22.16
C SER A 578 15.68 -9.61 20.94
N MET A 579 14.89 -8.66 20.41
CA MET A 579 14.11 -8.87 19.20
C MET A 579 15.01 -9.08 17.98
N VAL A 580 16.05 -8.26 17.81
CA VAL A 580 17.01 -8.40 16.70
C VAL A 580 17.74 -9.74 16.79
N LYS A 581 18.13 -10.17 18.00
CA LYS A 581 18.76 -11.48 18.22
C LYS A 581 17.84 -12.63 17.81
N LEU A 582 16.56 -12.58 18.19
CA LEU A 582 15.57 -13.59 17.78
C LEU A 582 15.37 -13.63 16.27
N MET A 583 15.30 -12.48 15.61
CA MET A 583 15.24 -12.41 14.14
C MET A 583 16.46 -13.07 13.50
N ARG A 584 17.67 -12.81 14.01
CA ARG A 584 18.91 -13.46 13.53
C ARG A 584 18.89 -14.97 13.75
N GLN A 585 18.36 -15.45 14.87
CA GLN A 585 18.23 -16.88 15.14
C GLN A 585 17.29 -17.55 14.14
N LEU A 586 16.17 -16.91 13.80
CA LEU A 586 15.26 -17.40 12.76
C LEU A 586 15.93 -17.39 11.39
N LYS A 587 16.62 -16.31 11.01
CA LYS A 587 17.37 -16.26 9.76
C LYS A 587 18.40 -17.38 9.66
N ASN A 588 19.17 -17.65 10.72
CA ASN A 588 20.17 -18.71 10.73
C ASN A 588 19.55 -20.12 10.71
N LEU A 589 18.35 -20.28 11.26
CA LEU A 589 17.61 -21.55 11.21
C LEU A 589 17.15 -21.86 9.78
N TYR A 590 16.57 -20.87 9.11
CA TYR A 590 16.00 -21.04 7.76
C TYR A 590 17.08 -21.01 6.68
N ASP A 591 18.09 -20.14 6.81
CA ASP A 591 19.13 -19.90 5.82
C ASP A 591 20.54 -19.92 6.45
N PRO A 592 21.04 -21.11 6.83
CA PRO A 592 22.35 -21.24 7.48
C PRO A 592 23.53 -20.84 6.60
N ASN A 593 23.40 -20.92 5.27
CA ASN A 593 24.43 -20.46 4.33
C ASN A 593 24.32 -18.96 4.01
N GLY A 594 23.25 -18.30 4.45
CA GLY A 594 23.02 -16.88 4.23
C GLY A 594 22.77 -16.49 2.76
N ILE A 595 22.35 -17.43 1.90
CA ILE A 595 22.19 -17.17 0.46
C ILE A 595 20.98 -16.30 0.13
N MET A 596 19.97 -16.26 0.99
CA MET A 596 18.71 -15.58 0.72
C MET A 596 18.76 -14.10 1.06
N ASN A 597 18.70 -13.29 0.01
CA ASN A 597 18.63 -11.83 0.03
C ASN A 597 19.66 -11.19 0.98
N PRO A 598 20.97 -11.49 0.81
CA PRO A 598 22.00 -11.07 1.77
C PRO A 598 22.17 -9.55 1.82
N TYR A 599 22.89 -9.11 2.86
CA TYR A 599 23.24 -7.70 3.12
C TYR A 599 22.09 -6.77 3.48
N LYS A 600 20.85 -7.27 3.55
CA LYS A 600 19.61 -6.52 3.80
C LYS A 600 18.92 -7.01 5.08
N TYR A 601 17.91 -6.28 5.54
CA TYR A 601 17.00 -6.63 6.63
C TYR A 601 17.66 -6.75 8.02
N ILE A 602 18.45 -7.80 8.29
CA ILE A 602 19.11 -8.07 9.58
C ILE A 602 20.54 -8.58 9.46
#